data_AF-A0A1N7PBE5-F1
#
_entry.id   AF-A0A1N7PBE5-F1
#
_cell.length_a   1.000
_cell.length_b   1.000
_cell.length_c   1.000
_cell.angle_alpha   90.00
_cell.angle_beta   90.00
_cell.angle_gamma   90.00
#
_symmetry.space_group_name_H-M   'P 1'
#
loop_
_entity.id
_entity.type
_entity.pdbx_description
1 polymer ?
#
loop_
_entity_poly.entity_id
_entity_poly.type
_entity_poly.pdbx_seq_one_letter_code
_entity_poly.pdbx_strand_id
1 'polypeptide(L)'
;MKKILYSFLLLSSATLFAQKNTATKFAVANDIVGTVDMFNNNNYKGSVQSSKAYKSATELPQNLKKFDYLADNGLVEYKLKSNQGVIDRMPVNELNAQFGLPADTPVLIDGYEFTNTKTLVYGDIINNAQVITSNGKKMVSVTTSRK
;
A
#
# COMPACT_ATOMS: atom_id res chain seq x y z
N MET A 1 -20.67 6.71 49.55
CA MET A 1 -19.57 7.34 48.79
C MET A 1 -18.79 6.26 48.04
N LYS A 2 -18.98 6.11 46.72
CA LYS A 2 -18.08 5.39 45.81
C LYS A 2 -18.19 6.07 44.45
N LYS A 3 -17.32 7.06 44.19
CA LYS A 3 -17.26 7.83 42.94
C LYS A 3 -15.88 7.68 42.33
N ILE A 4 -15.54 6.54 41.73
CA ILE A 4 -14.40 6.46 40.80
C ILE A 4 -14.63 5.24 39.90
N LEU A 5 -14.28 5.36 38.62
CA LEU A 5 -14.31 4.33 37.55
C LEU A 5 -15.49 4.37 36.57
N TYR A 6 -15.79 5.53 35.96
CA TYR A 6 -16.56 5.54 34.70
C TYR A 6 -16.07 6.58 33.66
N SER A 7 -14.80 7.00 33.70
CA SER A 7 -14.36 8.11 32.83
C SER A 7 -13.06 7.86 32.04
N PHE A 8 -12.69 6.60 31.77
CA PHE A 8 -11.52 6.29 30.95
C PHE A 8 -11.84 5.44 29.72
N LEU A 9 -13.01 5.65 29.11
CA LEU A 9 -13.41 5.00 27.86
C LEU A 9 -13.90 6.02 26.82
N LEU A 10 -13.19 7.14 26.69
CA LEU A 10 -13.45 8.14 25.66
C LEU A 10 -12.10 8.47 25.04
N LEU A 11 -11.71 7.76 23.97
CA LEU A 11 -10.87 8.24 22.85
C LEU A 11 -10.34 7.12 21.93
N SER A 12 -10.77 5.86 22.08
CA SER A 12 -10.39 4.79 21.14
C SER A 12 -11.22 4.82 19.86
N SER A 13 -11.38 5.97 19.19
CA SER A 13 -11.75 6.00 17.78
C SER A 13 -10.48 5.83 16.95
N ALA A 14 -9.79 4.70 17.14
CA ALA A 14 -8.66 4.34 16.29
C ALA A 14 -9.23 4.14 14.88
N THR A 15 -8.80 4.99 13.95
CA THR A 15 -9.17 4.88 12.54
C THR A 15 -8.65 3.55 12.00
N LEU A 16 -9.54 2.56 11.84
CA LEU A 16 -9.26 1.22 11.30
C LEU A 16 -8.44 1.26 9.99
N PHE A 17 -8.56 2.35 9.24
CA PHE A 17 -7.85 2.58 7.97
C PHE A 17 -6.35 2.85 8.13
N ALA A 18 -5.88 3.29 9.30
CA ALA A 18 -4.46 3.50 9.59
C ALA A 18 -3.79 2.23 10.15
N GLN A 19 -4.55 1.19 10.48
CA GLN A 19 -3.99 -0.08 10.91
C GLN A 19 -3.51 -0.86 9.69
N LYS A 20 -2.24 -1.27 9.69
CA LYS A 20 -1.67 -2.13 8.64
C LYS A 20 -2.51 -3.38 8.46
N ASN A 21 -2.99 -3.59 7.25
CA ASN A 21 -3.61 -4.84 6.85
C ASN A 21 -2.51 -5.84 6.47
N THR A 22 -2.15 -6.69 7.41
CA THR A 22 -1.11 -7.72 7.22
C THR A 22 -1.53 -8.83 6.26
N ALA A 23 -2.81 -8.92 5.88
CA ALA A 23 -3.25 -9.83 4.83
C ALA A 23 -2.77 -9.37 3.44
N THR A 24 -2.53 -8.07 3.25
CA THR A 24 -1.99 -7.54 2.00
C THR A 24 -0.55 -7.99 1.84
N LYS A 25 -0.29 -8.73 0.75
CA LYS A 25 1.07 -9.09 0.34
C LYS A 25 1.49 -8.23 -0.83
N PHE A 26 2.40 -7.30 -0.57
CA PHE A 26 2.92 -6.40 -1.60
C PHE A 26 3.86 -7.13 -2.57
N ALA A 27 3.94 -6.54 -3.76
CA ALA A 27 4.78 -7.00 -4.83
C ALA A 27 5.44 -5.82 -5.56
N VAL A 28 6.56 -6.07 -6.23
CA VAL A 28 7.26 -5.06 -7.04
C VAL A 28 7.58 -5.64 -8.41
N ALA A 29 7.32 -4.86 -9.46
CA ALA A 29 7.76 -5.17 -10.81
C ALA A 29 8.24 -3.88 -11.48
N ASN A 30 9.45 -3.89 -12.05
CA ASN A 30 10.07 -2.71 -12.68
C ASN A 30 10.08 -1.47 -11.76
N ASP A 31 10.43 -1.66 -10.48
CA ASP A 31 10.41 -0.61 -9.45
C ASP A 31 9.03 0.04 -9.16
N ILE A 32 7.95 -0.59 -9.62
CA ILE A 32 6.57 -0.15 -9.37
C ILE A 32 5.92 -1.12 -8.38
N VAL A 33 5.25 -0.55 -7.38
CA VAL A 33 4.58 -1.31 -6.31
C VAL A 33 3.21 -1.79 -6.79
N GLY A 34 2.92 -3.05 -6.54
CA GLY A 34 1.61 -3.66 -6.70
C GLY A 34 1.31 -4.61 -5.54
N THR A 35 0.35 -5.52 -5.74
CA THR A 35 0.05 -6.60 -4.81
C THR A 35 0.19 -7.95 -5.51
N VAL A 36 0.45 -9.01 -4.74
CA VAL A 36 0.47 -10.38 -5.27
C VAL A 36 -0.86 -10.74 -5.92
N ASP A 37 -1.98 -10.30 -5.32
CA ASP A 37 -3.33 -10.54 -5.85
C ASP A 37 -3.53 -9.88 -7.22
N MET A 38 -3.00 -8.67 -7.43
CA MET A 38 -3.02 -8.03 -8.75
C MET A 38 -2.32 -8.90 -9.80
N PHE A 39 -1.09 -9.34 -9.55
CA PHE A 39 -0.33 -10.14 -10.54
C PHE A 39 -0.88 -11.55 -10.76
N ASN A 40 -1.58 -12.10 -9.77
CA ASN A 40 -2.18 -13.44 -9.86
C ASN A 40 -3.59 -13.42 -10.46
N ASN A 41 -4.20 -12.24 -10.66
CA ASN A 41 -5.50 -12.12 -11.31
C ASN A 41 -5.43 -12.50 -12.80
N ASN A 42 -6.59 -12.74 -13.41
CA ASN A 42 -6.67 -13.15 -14.82
C ASN A 42 -6.15 -12.08 -15.81
N ASN A 43 -6.13 -10.81 -15.42
CA ASN A 43 -5.70 -9.71 -16.29
C ASN A 43 -4.17 -9.64 -16.43
N TYR A 44 -3.42 -10.05 -15.40
CA TYR A 44 -1.95 -9.87 -15.35
C TYR A 44 -1.16 -11.16 -15.23
N LYS A 45 -1.80 -12.29 -14.89
CA LYS A 45 -1.11 -13.59 -14.78
C LYS A 45 -0.40 -13.99 -16.09
N GLY A 46 -0.98 -13.66 -17.24
CA GLY A 46 -0.36 -13.89 -18.55
C GLY A 46 0.87 -13.01 -18.82
N SER A 47 1.00 -11.89 -18.11
CA SER A 47 2.06 -10.89 -18.24
C SER A 47 3.30 -11.21 -17.40
N VAL A 48 3.16 -12.07 -16.39
CA VAL A 48 4.27 -12.51 -15.54
C VAL A 48 5.18 -13.48 -16.29
N GLN A 49 6.48 -13.18 -16.29
CA GLN A 49 7.54 -14.07 -16.78
C GLN A 49 8.09 -14.95 -15.67
N SER A 50 8.36 -14.37 -14.49
CA SER A 50 8.87 -15.09 -13.33
C SER A 50 8.57 -14.30 -12.05
N SER A 51 8.59 -14.97 -10.91
CA SER A 51 8.48 -14.34 -9.59
C SER A 51 9.56 -14.85 -8.63
N LYS A 52 9.91 -14.02 -7.65
CA LYS A 52 10.79 -14.37 -6.53
C LYS A 52 10.22 -13.79 -5.26
N ALA A 53 9.95 -14.66 -4.29
CA ALA A 53 9.46 -14.25 -2.97
C ALA A 53 10.62 -14.09 -1.99
N TYR A 54 10.59 -13.01 -1.21
CA TYR A 54 11.47 -12.73 -0.09
C TYR A 54 10.63 -12.79 1.18
N LYS A 55 11.06 -13.55 2.19
CA LYS A 55 10.25 -13.82 3.38
C LYS A 55 10.25 -12.66 4.38
N SER A 56 11.25 -11.79 4.31
CA SER A 56 11.39 -10.65 5.20
C SER A 56 12.23 -9.53 4.58
N ALA A 57 12.20 -8.36 5.20
CA ALA A 57 13.00 -7.19 4.81
C ALA A 57 14.52 -7.47 4.76
N THR A 58 15.03 -8.36 5.61
CA THR A 58 16.47 -8.67 5.68
C THR A 58 16.97 -9.40 4.44
N GLU A 59 16.13 -10.26 3.85
CA GLU A 59 16.42 -11.04 2.63
C GLU A 59 16.37 -10.20 1.34
N LEU A 60 15.86 -8.96 1.40
CA LEU A 60 15.74 -8.13 0.21
C LEU A 60 17.11 -7.78 -0.40
N PRO A 61 17.28 -7.90 -1.72
CA PRO A 61 18.46 -7.40 -2.42
C PRO A 61 18.49 -5.86 -2.39
N GLN A 62 19.66 -5.27 -2.66
CA GLN A 62 19.89 -3.83 -2.55
C GLN A 62 18.90 -2.98 -3.36
N ASN A 63 18.53 -3.41 -4.57
CA ASN A 63 17.57 -2.70 -5.42
C ASN A 63 16.15 -2.62 -4.82
N LEU A 64 15.80 -3.54 -3.91
CA LEU A 64 14.48 -3.60 -3.26
C LEU A 64 14.49 -3.05 -1.83
N LYS A 65 15.64 -2.68 -1.26
CA LYS A 65 15.72 -2.16 0.12
C LYS A 65 14.86 -0.91 0.35
N LYS A 66 14.64 -0.11 -0.68
CA LYS A 66 13.72 1.04 -0.64
C LYS A 66 12.25 0.68 -0.36
N PHE A 67 11.89 -0.60 -0.42
CA PHE A 67 10.54 -1.13 -0.18
C PHE A 67 10.47 -2.01 1.08
N ASP A 68 11.48 -1.99 1.94
CA ASP A 68 11.53 -2.81 3.16
C ASP A 68 10.31 -2.62 4.09
N TYR A 69 9.78 -1.40 4.15
CA TYR A 69 8.60 -1.02 4.92
C TYR A 69 7.30 -1.73 4.48
N LEU A 70 7.30 -2.37 3.30
CA LEU A 70 6.18 -3.16 2.77
C LEU A 70 6.35 -4.67 3.02
N ALA A 71 7.50 -5.10 3.56
CA ALA A 71 7.87 -6.51 3.64
C ALA A 71 7.50 -7.19 4.97
N ASP A 72 6.54 -6.63 5.73
CA ASP A 72 6.07 -7.19 7.00
C ASP A 72 5.50 -8.61 6.83
N ASN A 73 4.89 -8.92 5.68
CA ASN A 73 4.43 -10.26 5.28
C ASN A 73 5.23 -10.83 4.09
N GLY A 74 6.51 -10.43 4.01
CA GLY A 74 7.37 -10.67 2.86
C GLY A 74 7.03 -9.78 1.66
N LEU A 75 7.85 -9.88 0.61
CA LEU A 75 7.71 -9.11 -0.62
C LEU A 75 7.93 -10.04 -1.82
N VAL A 76 7.16 -9.86 -2.89
CA VAL A 76 7.37 -10.62 -4.14
C VAL A 76 7.85 -9.71 -5.25
N GLU A 77 9.00 -10.03 -5.83
CA GLU A 77 9.47 -9.40 -7.05
C GLU A 77 8.95 -10.18 -8.26
N TYR A 78 8.29 -9.49 -9.18
CA TYR A 78 7.85 -10.04 -10.46
C TYR A 78 8.68 -9.47 -11.60
N LYS A 79 9.03 -10.34 -12.55
CA LYS A 79 9.50 -9.93 -13.87
C LYS A 79 8.36 -10.07 -14.86
N LEU A 80 8.11 -9.02 -15.63
CA LEU A 80 7.07 -9.01 -16.66
C LEU A 80 7.67 -9.33 -18.03
N LYS A 81 6.88 -9.97 -18.89
CA LYS A 81 7.27 -10.24 -20.27
C LYS A 81 7.45 -8.91 -21.03
N SER A 82 8.47 -8.83 -21.88
CA SER A 82 8.84 -7.62 -22.62
C SER A 82 7.82 -7.13 -23.64
N ASN A 83 6.90 -8.01 -24.07
CA ASN A 83 5.85 -7.71 -25.06
C ASN A 83 4.51 -7.31 -24.43
N GLN A 84 4.47 -7.10 -23.12
CA GLN A 84 3.26 -6.70 -22.42
C GLN A 84 3.07 -5.20 -22.58
N GLY A 85 1.84 -4.79 -22.88
CA GLY A 85 1.45 -3.38 -22.90
C GLY A 85 1.77 -2.70 -21.57
N VAL A 86 1.80 -1.36 -21.58
CA VAL A 86 2.05 -0.59 -20.37
C VAL A 86 0.87 -0.78 -19.42
N ILE A 87 1.10 -1.47 -18.30
CA ILE A 87 0.15 -1.51 -17.19
C ILE A 87 0.09 -0.11 -16.59
N ASP A 88 -1.12 0.38 -16.34
CA ASP A 88 -1.32 1.72 -15.79
C ASP A 88 -0.59 1.90 -14.46
N ARG A 89 0.08 3.04 -14.32
CA ARG A 89 0.96 3.36 -13.22
C ARG A 89 0.90 4.84 -12.90
N MET A 90 0.91 5.14 -11.62
CA MET A 90 0.85 6.51 -11.13
C MET A 90 1.75 6.67 -9.90
N PRO A 91 2.40 7.82 -9.70
CA PRO A 91 2.97 8.16 -8.42
C PRO A 91 1.85 8.36 -7.38
N VAL A 92 2.08 7.95 -6.14
CA VAL A 92 1.02 8.04 -5.10
C VAL A 92 0.56 9.48 -4.81
N ASN A 93 1.38 10.51 -5.11
CA ASN A 93 0.98 11.91 -4.97
C ASN A 93 -0.17 12.32 -5.90
N GLU A 94 -0.42 11.61 -7.00
CA GLU A 94 -1.59 11.86 -7.84
C GLU A 94 -2.89 11.55 -7.10
N LEU A 95 -2.88 10.61 -6.13
CA LEU A 95 -4.03 10.39 -5.25
C LEU A 95 -4.29 11.63 -4.39
N ASN A 96 -3.25 12.25 -3.83
CA ASN A 96 -3.42 13.49 -3.07
C ASN A 96 -4.06 14.59 -3.90
N ALA A 97 -3.62 14.75 -5.16
CA ALA A 97 -4.19 15.74 -6.07
C ALA A 97 -5.69 15.51 -6.32
N GLN A 98 -6.11 14.25 -6.50
CA GLN A 98 -7.52 13.88 -6.69
C GLN A 98 -8.40 14.22 -5.48
N PHE A 99 -7.84 14.18 -4.27
CA PHE A 99 -8.54 14.49 -3.03
C PHE A 99 -8.27 15.91 -2.50
N GLY A 100 -7.58 16.76 -3.27
CA GLY A 100 -7.27 18.14 -2.89
C GLY A 100 -6.32 18.27 -1.68
N LEU A 101 -5.43 17.28 -1.47
CA LEU A 101 -4.39 17.31 -0.44
C LEU A 101 -3.04 17.75 -1.02
N PRO A 102 -2.12 18.30 -0.19
CA PRO A 102 -0.76 18.62 -0.62
C PRO A 102 -0.03 17.39 -1.20
N ALA A 103 0.74 17.59 -2.28
CA ALA A 103 1.38 16.50 -3.02
C ALA A 103 2.42 15.69 -2.19
N ASP A 104 2.99 16.30 -1.16
CA ASP A 104 3.94 15.71 -0.21
C ASP A 104 3.26 15.02 0.99
N THR A 105 1.93 15.06 1.09
CA THR A 105 1.19 14.34 2.12
C THR A 105 1.38 12.83 1.96
N PRO A 106 1.77 12.07 3.00
CA PRO A 106 1.90 10.63 2.87
C PRO A 106 0.54 9.98 2.57
N VAL A 107 0.57 8.91 1.77
CA VAL A 107 -0.61 8.13 1.41
C VAL A 107 -0.56 6.79 2.14
N LEU A 108 -1.70 6.35 2.66
CA LEU A 108 -1.84 5.02 3.24
C LEU A 108 -2.37 4.07 2.17
N ILE A 109 -1.70 2.95 1.94
CA ILE A 109 -2.23 1.84 1.12
C ILE A 109 -2.32 0.63 2.03
N ASP A 110 -3.54 0.16 2.30
CA ASP A 110 -3.81 -0.93 3.23
C ASP A 110 -3.16 -0.70 4.62
N GLY A 111 -3.15 0.56 5.06
CA GLY A 111 -2.53 0.99 6.33
C GLY A 111 -1.00 1.11 6.31
N TYR A 112 -0.32 0.84 5.19
CA TYR A 112 1.10 1.09 5.03
C TYR A 112 1.34 2.51 4.51
N GLU A 113 2.25 3.24 5.16
CA GLU A 113 2.50 4.64 4.85
C GLU A 113 3.55 4.81 3.75
N PHE A 114 3.16 5.46 2.66
CA PHE A 114 4.02 5.85 1.55
C PHE A 114 4.45 7.30 1.76
N THR A 115 5.56 7.48 2.46
CA THR A 115 6.15 8.80 2.75
C THR A 115 6.88 9.40 1.54
N ASN A 116 7.50 8.55 0.70
CA ASN A 116 7.99 8.97 -0.61
C ASN A 116 6.83 9.02 -1.60
N THR A 117 6.21 10.20 -1.75
CA THR A 117 4.99 10.34 -2.56
C THR A 117 5.21 10.22 -4.07
N LYS A 118 6.47 10.13 -4.52
CA LYS A 118 6.85 9.84 -5.92
C LYS A 118 6.94 8.34 -6.21
N THR A 119 6.73 7.49 -5.21
CA THR A 119 6.70 6.03 -5.40
C THR A 119 5.61 5.68 -6.40
N LEU A 120 5.97 4.97 -7.46
CA LEU A 120 5.02 4.50 -8.45
C LEU A 120 4.27 3.28 -7.92
N VAL A 121 2.96 3.29 -8.10
CA VAL A 121 2.06 2.16 -7.87
C VAL A 121 1.33 1.82 -9.16
N TYR A 122 0.95 0.55 -9.33
CA TYR A 122 0.02 0.17 -10.39
C TYR A 122 -1.39 0.65 -10.06
N GLY A 123 -2.05 1.35 -10.98
CA GLY A 123 -3.39 1.93 -10.75
C GLY A 123 -4.44 0.88 -10.38
N ASP A 124 -4.28 -0.35 -10.88
CA ASP A 124 -5.18 -1.47 -10.64
C ASP A 124 -5.25 -1.97 -9.19
N ILE A 125 -4.30 -1.57 -8.34
CA ILE A 125 -4.37 -1.87 -6.89
C ILE A 125 -5.30 -0.92 -6.14
N ILE A 126 -5.73 0.19 -6.75
CA ILE A 126 -6.61 1.17 -6.10
C ILE A 126 -8.07 0.69 -6.23
N ASN A 127 -8.55 -0.11 -5.26
CA ASN A 127 -9.96 -0.54 -5.25
C ASN A 127 -10.88 0.53 -4.65
N ASN A 128 -10.47 1.14 -3.54
CA ASN A 128 -11.17 2.25 -2.92
C ASN A 128 -10.17 3.25 -2.36
N ALA A 129 -10.47 4.54 -2.46
CA ALA A 129 -9.68 5.60 -1.86
C ALA A 129 -10.60 6.60 -1.15
N GLN A 130 -10.17 7.09 0.01
CA GLN A 130 -10.91 8.06 0.81
C GLN A 130 -9.97 8.92 1.66
N VAL A 131 -10.43 10.09 2.07
CA VAL A 131 -9.70 10.93 3.03
C VAL A 131 -10.03 10.47 4.45
N ILE A 132 -8.99 10.17 5.22
CA ILE A 132 -9.09 9.87 6.65
C ILE A 132 -8.35 10.94 7.47
N THR A 133 -8.59 10.96 8.78
CA THR A 133 -7.76 11.71 9.73
C THR A 133 -6.94 10.74 10.56
N SER A 134 -5.62 10.76 10.42
CA SER A 134 -4.68 9.96 11.21
C SER A 134 -3.73 10.88 11.95
N ASN A 135 -3.60 10.71 13.27
CA ASN A 135 -2.74 11.56 14.12
C ASN A 135 -2.97 13.07 13.93
N GLY A 136 -4.22 13.49 13.76
CA GLY A 136 -4.61 14.89 13.55
C GLY A 136 -4.33 15.44 12.15
N LYS A 137 -3.83 14.62 11.21
CA LYS A 137 -3.54 15.00 9.83
C LYS A 137 -4.50 14.31 8.87
N LYS A 138 -4.94 15.02 7.84
CA LYS A 138 -5.71 14.44 6.73
C LYS A 138 -4.76 13.68 5.81
N MET A 139 -5.14 12.47 5.42
CA MET A 139 -4.36 11.60 4.53
C MET A 139 -5.31 10.85 3.59
N VAL A 140 -4.88 10.55 2.37
CA VAL A 140 -5.59 9.58 1.53
C VAL A 140 -5.28 8.18 2.06
N SER A 141 -6.32 7.38 2.24
CA SER A 141 -6.24 5.95 2.53
C SER A 141 -6.82 5.16 1.37
N VAL A 142 -6.05 4.22 0.86
CA VAL A 142 -6.41 3.28 -0.19
C VAL A 142 -6.63 1.90 0.42
N THR A 143 -7.67 1.21 -0.03
CA THR A 143 -7.87 -0.22 0.19
C THR A 143 -7.60 -0.95 -1.13
N THR A 144 -6.79 -2.02 -1.11
CA THR A 144 -6.50 -2.80 -2.32
C THR A 144 -7.38 -4.04 -2.49
N SER A 145 -7.90 -4.58 -1.38
CA SER A 145 -8.79 -5.73 -1.42
C SER A 145 -10.11 -5.40 -2.12
N ARG A 146 -10.50 -6.25 -3.07
CA ARG A 146 -11.81 -6.22 -3.71
C ARG A 146 -12.73 -7.13 -2.90
N LYS A 147 -13.79 -6.59 -2.31
CA LYS A 147 -14.81 -7.38 -1.59
C LYS A 147 -15.54 -8.33 -2.53
#